data_AF-A0A9D8D7W8-F1
#
_entry.id   AF-A0A9D8D7W8-F1
#
_cell.length_a   1.000
_cell.length_b   1.000
_cell.length_c   1.000
_cell.angle_alpha   90.00
_cell.angle_beta   90.00
_cell.angle_gamma   90.00
#
_symmetry.space_group_name_H-M   'P 1'
#
loop_
_entity.id
_entity.type
_entity.pdbx_description
1 polymer ?
#
loop_
_entity_poly.entity_id
_entity_poly.type
_entity_poly.pdbx_seq_one_letter_code
_entity_poly.pdbx_strand_id
1 'polypeptide(L)' 'MAMNLRLSKPEQALLDRLARQSGLSKNDVLRQALVEKAAREGHRAEVERSLDWALDRYGDVVRRLGEA' A
#
# COMPACT_ATOMS: atom_id res chain seq x y z
N MET A 1 -21.47 -9.86 -2.68
CA MET A 1 -20.83 -10.08 -3.99
C MET A 1 -19.72 -11.11 -3.83
N ALA A 2 -19.57 -12.02 -4.80
CA ALA A 2 -18.50 -13.02 -4.80
C ALA A 2 -17.43 -12.63 -5.83
N MET A 3 -16.16 -12.72 -5.43
CA MET A 3 -15.01 -12.50 -6.32
C MET A 3 -14.31 -13.84 -6.52
N ASN A 4 -14.08 -14.22 -7.77
CA ASN A 4 -13.35 -15.43 -8.13
C ASN A 4 -11.97 -15.04 -8.68
N LEU A 5 -10.91 -15.47 -8.00
CA LEU A 5 -9.52 -15.20 -8.37
C LEU A 5 -8.89 -16.44 -9.00
N ARG A 6 -8.23 -16.27 -10.15
CA ARG A 6 -7.38 -17.31 -10.73
C ARG A 6 -5.98 -17.16 -10.16
N LEU A 7 -5.59 -18.11 -9.33
CA LEU A 7 -4.26 -18.17 -8.72
C LEU A 7 -3.47 -19.32 -9.33
N SER A 8 -2.19 -19.08 -9.60
CA SER A 8 -1.22 -20.12 -9.88
C SER A 8 -1.04 -21.05 -8.67
N LYS A 9 -0.49 -22.24 -8.88
CA LYS A 9 -0.19 -23.20 -7.80
C LYS A 9 0.65 -22.59 -6.66
N PRO A 10 1.75 -21.84 -6.91
CA PRO A 10 2.52 -21.24 -5.81
C PRO A 10 1.73 -20.18 -5.04
N GLU A 11 0.89 -19.38 -5.71
CA GLU A 11 0.05 -18.38 -5.05
C GLU A 11 -1.02 -19.04 -4.15
N GLN A 12 -1.60 -20.17 -4.58
CA GLN A 12 -2.53 -20.94 -3.75
C GLN A 12 -1.84 -21.46 -2.49
N ALA A 13 -0.64 -22.03 -2.63
CA ALA A 13 0.14 -22.53 -1.49
C ALA A 13 0.51 -21.41 -0.50
N LEU A 14 0.83 -20.22 -1.02
CA LEU A 14 1.09 -19.03 -0.20
C LEU A 14 -0.17 -18.61 0.57
N LEU A 15 -1.32 -18.51 -0.11
CA LEU A 15 -2.59 -18.12 0.53
C LEU A 15 -3.02 -19.14 1.58
N ASP A 16 -2.82 -20.43 1.33
CA ASP A 16 -3.09 -21.50 2.29
C ASP A 16 -2.24 -21.38 3.55
N ARG A 17 -0.94 -21.10 3.38
CA ARG A 17 -0.03 -20.88 4.51
C ARG A 17 -0.46 -19.66 5.33
N LEU A 18 -0.77 -18.55 4.68
CA LEU A 18 -1.18 -17.31 5.35
C LEU A 18 -2.50 -17.49 6.11
N ALA A 19 -3.48 -18.17 5.52
CA ALA A 19 -4.75 -18.50 6.18
C ALA A 19 -4.53 -19.37 7.43
N ARG A 20 -3.69 -20.40 7.33
CA ARG A 20 -3.36 -21.26 8.48
C ARG A 20 -2.66 -20.50 9.60
N GLN A 21 -1.70 -19.63 9.27
CA GLN A 21 -0.96 -18.85 10.27
C GLN A 21 -1.81 -17.80 10.96
N SER A 22 -2.75 -17.19 10.24
CA SER A 22 -3.64 -16.15 10.77
C SER A 22 -4.90 -16.71 11.44
N GLY A 23 -5.23 -17.99 11.24
CA GLY A 23 -6.50 -18.58 11.70
C GLY A 23 -7.73 -18.02 10.98
N LEU A 24 -7.53 -17.37 9.84
CA LEU A 24 -8.58 -16.69 9.06
C LEU A 24 -8.95 -17.51 7.82
N SER A 25 -10.13 -17.24 7.25
CA SER A 25 -10.46 -17.77 5.93
C SER A 25 -9.58 -17.13 4.85
N LYS A 26 -9.38 -17.83 3.72
CA LYS A 26 -8.62 -17.28 2.58
C LYS A 26 -9.18 -15.93 2.09
N ASN A 27 -10.51 -15.78 2.12
CA ASN A 27 -11.18 -14.54 1.73
C ASN A 27 -10.92 -13.41 2.73
N ASP A 28 -10.86 -13.72 4.04
CA ASP A 28 -10.50 -12.74 5.06
C ASP A 28 -9.06 -12.27 4.93
N VAL A 29 -8.13 -13.21 4.69
CA VAL A 29 -6.71 -12.88 4.44
C VAL A 29 -6.57 -11.94 3.26
N LEU A 30 -7.27 -12.22 2.14
CA LEU A 30 -7.22 -11.36 0.95
C LEU A 30 -7.85 -9.98 1.21
N ARG A 31 -8.96 -9.91 1.96
CA ARG A 31 -9.57 -8.63 2.34
C ARG A 31 -8.63 -7.79 3.21
N GLN A 32 -8.00 -8.40 4.21
CA GLN A 32 -7.03 -7.71 5.05
C GLN A 32 -5.83 -7.24 4.25
N ALA A 33 -5.26 -8.10 3.40
CA ALA A 33 -4.14 -7.75 2.54
C ALA A 33 -4.47 -6.60 1.57
N LEU A 34 -5.70 -6.54 1.04
CA LEU A 34 -6.17 -5.44 0.21
C LEU A 34 -6.22 -4.12 1.00
N VAL A 35 -6.79 -4.13 2.21
CA VAL A 35 -6.86 -2.94 3.08
C VAL A 35 -5.46 -2.47 3.45
N GLU A 36 -4.56 -3.38 3.83
CA GLU A 36 -3.17 -3.05 4.14
C GLU A 36 -2.41 -2.49 2.93
N LYS A 37 -2.61 -3.08 1.74
CA LYS A 37 -2.01 -2.56 0.50
C LYS A 37 -2.51 -1.16 0.19
N ALA A 38 -3.82 -0.95 0.28
CA ALA A 38 -4.43 0.37 0.07
C ALA A 38 -3.93 1.40 1.10
N ALA A 39 -3.78 1.03 2.37
CA ALA A 39 -3.23 1.90 3.40
C ALA A 39 -1.76 2.26 3.15
N ARG A 40 -0.94 1.29 2.75
CA ARG A 40 0.47 1.50 2.38
C ARG A 40 0.60 2.43 1.17
N GLU A 41 -0.24 2.26 0.16
CA GLU A 41 -0.25 3.10 -1.05
C GLU A 41 -0.82 4.50 -0.76
N GLY A 42 -1.86 4.58 0.08
CA GLY A 42 -2.47 5.84 0.50
C GLY A 42 -1.51 6.74 1.28
N HIS A 43 -0.73 6.19 2.21
CA HIS A 43 0.27 6.95 2.96
C HIS A 43 1.37 7.53 2.05
N ARG A 44 1.85 6.74 1.08
CA ARG A 44 2.83 7.22 0.10
C ARG A 44 2.26 8.34 -0.77
N ALA A 45 1.03 8.17 -1.26
CA ALA A 45 0.36 9.21 -2.05
C ALA A 45 0.07 10.48 -1.22
N GLU A 46 -0.21 10.36 0.07
CA GLU A 46 -0.40 11.50 0.96
C GLU A 46 0.91 12.24 1.23
N VAL A 47 2.02 11.52 1.44
CA VAL A 47 3.35 12.11 1.58
C VAL A 47 3.76 12.80 0.29
N GLU A 48 3.60 12.15 -0.88
CA GLU A 48 3.91 12.74 -2.19
C GLU A 48 3.07 14.01 -2.44
N ARG A 49 1.76 13.99 -2.17
CA ARG A 49 0.90 15.19 -2.27
C ARG A 49 1.31 16.32 -1.31
N SER A 50 1.69 15.97 -0.08
CA SER A 50 2.13 16.97 0.91
C SER A 50 3.48 17.58 0.52
N LEU A 51 4.36 16.77 -0.05
CA LEU A 51 5.65 17.20 -0.58
C LEU A 51 5.46 18.10 -1.80
N ASP A 52 4.59 17.73 -2.74
CA ASP A 52 4.25 18.55 -3.91
C ASP A 52 3.68 19.91 -3.49
N TRP A 53 2.76 19.94 -2.53
CA TRP A 53 2.23 21.19 -1.98
C TRP A 53 3.32 22.04 -1.31
N ALA A 54 4.20 21.41 -0.52
CA ALA A 54 5.27 22.11 0.17
C ALA A 54 6.33 22.66 -0.79
N LEU A 55 6.66 21.92 -1.85
CA LEU A 55 7.60 22.33 -2.89
C LEU A 55 7.01 23.43 -3.79
N ASP A 56 5.73 23.35 -4.14
CA ASP A 56 5.03 24.43 -4.86
C ASP A 56 5.04 25.73 -4.05
N ARG A 57 4.79 25.65 -2.74
CA ARG A 57 4.68 26.84 -1.88
C ARG A 57 6.02 27.39 -1.37
N TYR A 58 7.00 26.53 -1.11
CA TYR A 58 8.24 26.89 -0.43
C TYR A 58 9.51 26.47 -1.17
N GLY A 59 9.40 25.87 -2.36
CA GLY A 59 10.53 25.36 -3.12
C GLY A 59 11.59 26.42 -3.43
N ASP A 60 11.17 27.67 -3.70
CA ASP A 60 12.09 28.79 -3.90
C ASP A 60 12.91 29.13 -2.66
N VAL A 61 12.30 29.06 -1.47
CA VAL A 61 12.98 29.36 -0.20
C VAL A 61 13.96 28.25 0.15
N VAL A 62 13.53 26.99 -0.01
CA VAL A 62 14.38 25.81 0.22
C VAL A 62 15.59 25.81 -0.70
N ARG A 63 15.41 26.15 -1.99
CA ARG A 63 16.50 26.27 -2.96
C ARG A 63 17.53 27.32 -2.54
N ARG A 64 17.07 28.51 -2.16
CA ARG A 64 17.95 29.61 -1.72
C ARG A 64 18.71 29.31 -0.44
N LEU A 65 18.14 28.48 0.45
CA LEU A 65 18.82 28.01 1.66
C LEU A 65 19.89 26.96 1.38
N GLY A 66 19.74 26.17 0.31
CA GLY A 66 20.74 25.17 -0.08
C GLY A 66 21.89 25.73 -0.94
N GLU A 67 21.73 26.93 -1.48
CA GLU A 67 22.73 27.63 -2.30
C GLU A 67 23.64 28.58 -1.48
N ALA A 68 23.40 28.72 -0.18
CA ALA A 68 24.20 29.52 0.77
C ALA A 68 25.15 28.63 1.59
#